data_AF-A0A699QVA3-F1
#
_entry.id   AF-A0A699QVA3-F1
#
_cell.length_a   1.000
_cell.length_b   1.000
_cell.length_c   1.000
_cell.angle_alpha   90.00
_cell.angle_beta   90.00
_cell.angle_gamma   90.00
#
_symmetry.space_group_name_H-M   'P 1'
#
loop_
_entity.id
_entity.type
_entity.pdbx_description
1 polymer ?
#
loop_
_entity_poly.entity_id
_entity_poly.type
_entity_poly.pdbx_seq_one_letter_code
_entity_poly.pdbx_strand_id
1 'polypeptide(L)'
;MFEKPPAVEIYDLVDALHSCRQASGKPVSEHVLEMKGLMDQLHILGKPYENDMAVNLINRSLNKDFGDFVRNFNMHCVGKAVTELHALPIDFEKGLKDKAPTPQVFTIQKGRDSKPKP
;
A
#
# COMPACT_ATOMS: atom_id res chain seq x y z
N MET A 1 -4.39 -27.94 28.70
CA MET A 1 -4.07 -26.72 27.95
C MET A 1 -5.19 -25.74 28.20
N PHE A 2 -4.90 -24.49 28.57
CA PHE A 2 -5.94 -23.49 28.80
C PHE A 2 -6.28 -22.88 27.44
N GLU A 3 -7.50 -23.04 26.96
CA GLU A 3 -7.95 -22.39 25.74
C GLU A 3 -8.10 -20.89 26.00
N LYS A 4 -7.62 -20.09 25.05
CA LYS A 4 -7.75 -18.64 25.11
C LYS A 4 -9.23 -18.28 24.98
N PRO A 5 -9.79 -17.43 25.85
CA PRO A 5 -11.18 -17.02 25.71
C PRO A 5 -11.41 -16.29 24.37
N PRO A 6 -12.52 -16.54 23.65
CA PRO A 6 -12.79 -15.91 22.35
C PRO A 6 -12.74 -14.38 22.38
N ALA A 7 -13.16 -13.75 23.49
CA ALA A 7 -13.10 -12.30 23.64
C ALA A 7 -11.67 -11.75 23.60
N VAL A 8 -10.69 -12.50 24.13
CA VAL A 8 -9.27 -12.10 24.10
C VAL A 8 -8.70 -12.30 22.70
N GLU A 9 -9.12 -13.35 21.99
CA GLU A 9 -8.71 -13.56 20.59
C GLU A 9 -9.23 -12.45 19.67
N ILE A 10 -10.51 -12.07 19.80
CA ILE A 10 -11.09 -10.95 19.07
C ILE A 10 -10.33 -9.65 19.38
N TYR A 11 -10.03 -9.39 20.66
CA TYR A 11 -9.28 -8.20 21.06
C TYR A 11 -7.91 -8.12 20.38
N ASP A 12 -7.13 -9.22 20.42
CA ASP A 12 -5.79 -9.26 19.83
C ASP A 12 -5.83 -9.06 18.31
N LEU A 13 -6.81 -9.66 17.63
CA LEU A 13 -6.98 -9.49 16.18
C LEU A 13 -7.37 -8.06 15.80
N VAL A 14 -8.26 -7.43 16.59
CA VAL A 14 -8.63 -6.03 16.41
C VAL A 14 -7.42 -5.13 16.65
N ASP A 15 -6.63 -5.37 17.70
CA ASP A 15 -5.42 -4.61 17.97
C ASP A 15 -4.39 -4.75 16.84
N ALA A 16 -4.13 -5.99 16.40
CA ALA A 16 -3.25 -6.27 15.28
C ALA A 16 -3.70 -5.54 14.00
N LEU A 17 -4.99 -5.59 13.67
CA LEU A 17 -5.55 -4.94 12.49
C LEU A 17 -5.38 -3.41 12.54
N HIS A 18 -5.66 -2.78 13.68
CA HIS A 18 -5.57 -1.32 13.80
C HIS A 18 -4.14 -0.81 13.97
N SER A 19 -3.22 -1.68 14.40
CA SER A 19 -1.80 -1.40 14.55
C SER A 19 -0.99 -1.74 13.30
N CYS A 20 -1.52 -2.56 12.38
CA CYS A 20 -0.85 -2.92 11.14
C CYS A 20 -0.59 -1.68 10.27
N ARG A 21 0.67 -1.49 9.87
CA ARG A 21 1.14 -0.38 9.02
C ARG A 21 2.11 -0.92 8.00
N GLN A 22 1.97 -0.48 6.75
CA GLN A 22 2.88 -0.87 5.69
C GLN A 22 4.28 -0.36 6.02
N ALA A 23 5.26 -1.26 6.07
CA ALA A 23 6.65 -0.86 6.22
C ALA A 23 7.17 -0.19 4.94
N SER A 24 8.03 0.81 5.08
CA SER A 24 8.69 1.43 3.92
C SER A 24 9.61 0.42 3.21
N GLY A 25 9.58 0.41 1.88
CA GLY A 25 10.37 -0.50 1.05
C GLY A 25 9.84 -1.94 0.95
N LYS A 26 8.75 -2.28 1.66
CA LYS A 26 8.07 -3.58 1.51
C LYS A 26 6.97 -3.52 0.45
N PRO A 27 6.74 -4.62 -0.30
CA PRO A 27 5.67 -4.67 -1.31
C PRO A 27 4.30 -4.40 -0.69
N VAL A 28 3.54 -3.49 -1.30
CA VAL A 28 2.17 -3.18 -0.87
C VAL A 28 1.24 -4.38 -0.96
N SER A 29 1.49 -5.32 -1.88
CA SER A 29 0.71 -6.55 -2.01
C SER A 29 0.80 -7.44 -0.78
N GLU A 30 1.99 -7.56 -0.17
CA GLU A 30 2.18 -8.35 1.05
C GLU A 30 1.37 -7.75 2.21
N HIS A 31 1.42 -6.42 2.33
CA HIS A 31 0.68 -5.67 3.35
C HIS A 31 -0.85 -5.79 3.19
N VAL A 32 -1.38 -5.65 1.97
CA VAL A 32 -2.82 -5.81 1.70
C VAL A 32 -3.28 -7.23 2.03
N LEU A 33 -2.45 -8.24 1.73
CA LEU A 33 -2.76 -9.64 2.04
C LEU A 33 -2.80 -9.89 3.56
N GLU A 34 -1.86 -9.33 4.32
CA GLU A 34 -1.83 -9.40 5.79
C GLU A 34 -3.09 -8.79 6.41
N MET A 35 -3.44 -7.55 6.00
CA MET A 35 -4.67 -6.87 6.44
C MET A 35 -5.92 -7.70 6.16
N LYS A 36 -6.02 -8.30 4.96
CA LYS A 36 -7.14 -9.17 4.59
C LYS A 36 -7.19 -10.43 5.47
N GLY A 37 -6.05 -11.06 5.74
CA GLY A 37 -5.98 -12.24 6.61
C GLY A 37 -6.53 -11.98 8.02
N LEU A 38 -6.21 -10.82 8.60
CA LEU A 38 -6.76 -10.41 9.90
C LEU A 38 -8.28 -10.20 9.85
N MET A 39 -8.78 -9.58 8.77
CA MET A 39 -10.23 -9.38 8.57
C MET A 39 -10.97 -10.71 8.36
N ASP A 40 -10.38 -11.64 7.60
CA ASP A 40 -10.94 -12.97 7.36
C ASP A 40 -11.02 -13.78 8.68
N GLN A 41 -10.01 -13.67 9.55
CA GLN A 41 -10.04 -14.28 10.89
C GLN A 41 -11.16 -13.68 11.76
N LEU A 42 -11.32 -12.35 11.76
CA LEU A 42 -12.43 -11.70 12.47
C LEU A 42 -13.80 -12.08 11.90
N HIS A 43 -13.91 -12.28 10.58
CA HIS A 43 -15.11 -12.78 9.93
C HIS A 43 -15.50 -14.17 10.45
N ILE A 44 -14.53 -15.10 10.54
CA ILE A 44 -14.74 -16.46 11.06
C ILE A 44 -15.26 -16.43 12.52
N LEU A 45 -14.80 -15.45 13.31
CA LEU A 45 -15.26 -15.23 14.69
C LEU A 45 -16.61 -14.46 14.79
N GLY A 46 -17.30 -14.22 13.67
CA GLY A 46 -18.58 -13.51 13.63
C GLY A 46 -18.47 -12.00 13.86
N LYS A 47 -17.29 -11.41 13.56
CA LYS A 47 -17.01 -9.97 13.60
C LYS A 47 -16.55 -9.46 12.23
N PRO A 48 -17.35 -9.61 11.17
CA PRO A 48 -16.98 -9.13 9.85
C PRO A 48 -16.90 -7.60 9.83
N TYR A 49 -16.00 -7.09 9.00
CA TYR A 49 -15.99 -5.68 8.62
C TYR A 49 -16.86 -5.47 7.39
N GLU A 50 -17.66 -4.41 7.40
CA GLU A 50 -18.31 -3.89 6.20
C GLU A 50 -17.26 -3.50 5.16
N ASN A 51 -17.64 -3.59 3.87
CA ASN A 51 -16.69 -3.46 2.77
C ASN A 51 -16.00 -2.08 2.75
N ASP A 52 -16.76 -1.01 2.98
CA ASP A 52 -16.27 0.36 3.05
C ASP A 52 -15.28 0.56 4.21
N MET A 53 -15.56 -0.05 5.36
CA MET A 53 -14.67 0.01 6.52
C MET A 53 -13.38 -0.77 6.28
N ALA A 54 -13.46 -1.96 5.67
CA ALA A 54 -12.29 -2.74 5.27
C ALA A 54 -11.39 -1.94 4.30
N VAL A 55 -12.00 -1.33 3.28
CA VAL A 55 -11.33 -0.44 2.33
C VAL A 55 -10.60 0.72 3.03
N ASN A 56 -11.30 1.40 3.93
CA ASN A 56 -10.75 2.55 4.65
C ASN A 56 -9.61 2.17 5.59
N LEU A 57 -9.70 0.99 6.24
CA LEU A 57 -8.64 0.47 7.09
C LEU A 57 -7.38 0.14 6.28
N ILE A 58 -7.53 -0.49 5.11
CA ILE A 58 -6.40 -0.76 4.20
C ILE A 58 -5.75 0.56 3.78
N ASN A 59 -6.52 1.53 3.27
CA ASN A 59 -5.98 2.83 2.86
C ASN A 59 -5.25 3.56 3.99
N ARG A 60 -5.81 3.56 5.21
CA ARG A 60 -5.20 4.19 6.39
C ARG A 60 -3.89 3.51 6.81
N SER A 61 -3.74 2.22 6.55
CA SER A 61 -2.57 1.45 6.94
C SER A 61 -1.37 1.61 5.99
N LEU A 62 -1.59 2.16 4.79
CA LEU A 62 -0.52 2.40 3.81
C LEU A 62 0.49 3.43 4.34
N ASN A 63 1.74 3.30 3.90
CA ASN A 63 2.78 4.24 4.28
C ASN A 63 2.65 5.57 3.51
N LYS A 64 3.45 6.56 3.92
CA LYS A 64 3.42 7.92 3.35
C LYS A 64 3.69 8.00 1.84
N ASP A 65 4.37 7.02 1.26
CA ASP A 65 4.69 7.00 -0.17
C ASP A 65 3.42 6.79 -1.03
N PHE A 66 2.34 6.31 -0.40
CA PHE A 66 1.01 6.15 -1.00
C PHE A 66 0.08 7.34 -0.72
N GLY A 67 0.58 8.47 -0.20
CA GLY A 67 -0.25 9.63 0.15
C GLY A 67 -1.07 10.19 -1.04
N ASP A 68 -0.45 10.28 -2.22
CA ASP A 68 -1.15 10.71 -3.45
C ASP A 68 -2.21 9.69 -3.89
N PHE A 69 -1.91 8.40 -3.74
CA PHE A 69 -2.87 7.32 -4.01
C PHE A 69 -4.10 7.45 -3.10
N VAL A 70 -3.91 7.59 -1.80
CA VAL A 70 -5.00 7.72 -0.82
C VAL A 70 -5.83 8.98 -1.10
N ARG A 71 -5.20 10.12 -1.40
CA ARG A 71 -5.93 11.34 -1.78
C ARG A 71 -6.78 11.11 -3.03
N ASN A 72 -6.20 10.52 -4.07
CA ASN A 72 -6.90 10.21 -5.32
C ASN A 72 -8.06 9.24 -5.09
N PHE A 73 -7.84 8.18 -4.30
CA PHE A 73 -8.87 7.22 -3.94
C PHE A 73 -10.04 7.91 -3.23
N ASN A 74 -9.78 8.73 -2.21
CA ASN A 74 -10.83 9.40 -1.45
C ASN A 74 -11.66 10.39 -2.28
N MET A 75 -11.07 10.97 -3.35
CA MET A 75 -11.78 11.92 -4.22
C MET A 75 -12.58 11.23 -5.34
N HIS A 76 -12.14 10.07 -5.81
CA HIS A 76 -12.66 9.47 -7.05
C HIS A 76 -13.26 8.06 -6.89
N CYS A 77 -13.02 7.40 -5.76
CA CYS A 77 -13.33 5.98 -5.56
C CYS A 77 -14.31 5.72 -4.40
N VAL A 78 -15.04 6.74 -3.94
CA VAL A 78 -16.10 6.57 -2.92
C VAL A 78 -17.14 5.57 -3.43
N GLY A 79 -17.30 4.43 -2.73
CA GLY A 79 -18.24 3.35 -3.08
C GLY A 79 -17.65 2.15 -3.83
N LYS A 80 -16.33 2.08 -4.04
CA LYS A 80 -15.65 0.94 -4.66
C LYS A 80 -15.44 -0.24 -3.70
N ALA A 81 -15.41 -1.46 -4.24
CA ALA A 81 -15.30 -2.69 -3.46
C ALA A 81 -13.84 -3.05 -3.08
N VAL A 82 -13.63 -3.71 -1.94
CA VAL A 82 -12.32 -4.27 -1.49
C VAL A 82 -11.55 -5.01 -2.60
N THR A 83 -12.25 -5.70 -3.51
CA THR A 83 -11.62 -6.44 -4.63
C THR A 83 -10.86 -5.54 -5.60
N GLU A 84 -11.30 -4.31 -5.82
CA GLU A 84 -10.58 -3.33 -6.66
C GLU A 84 -9.34 -2.79 -5.95
N LEU A 85 -9.35 -2.78 -4.61
CA LEU A 85 -8.26 -2.32 -3.77
C LEU A 85 -7.09 -3.30 -3.70
N HIS A 86 -7.23 -4.53 -4.17
CA HIS A 86 -6.08 -5.43 -4.31
C HIS A 86 -5.20 -5.04 -5.51
N ALA A 87 -5.78 -4.59 -6.62
CA ALA A 87 -5.03 -4.26 -7.84
C ALA A 87 -4.49 -2.82 -7.86
N LEU A 88 -5.30 -1.86 -7.41
CA LEU A 88 -4.98 -0.43 -7.55
C LEU A 88 -3.69 0.02 -6.81
N PRO A 89 -3.43 -0.37 -5.54
CA PRO A 89 -2.18 -0.03 -4.87
C PRO A 89 -0.97 -0.69 -5.52
N ILE A 90 -1.13 -1.92 -6.04
CA ILE A 90 -0.05 -2.66 -6.71
C ILE A 90 0.36 -1.95 -8.00
N ASP A 91 -0.61 -1.51 -8.80
CA ASP A 91 -0.32 -0.78 -10.04
C ASP A 91 0.26 0.61 -9.77
N PHE A 92 -0.18 1.28 -8.70
CA PHE A 92 0.45 2.51 -8.23
C PHE A 92 1.92 2.29 -7.83
N GLU A 93 2.21 1.21 -7.09
CA GLU A 93 3.57 0.88 -6.67
C GLU A 93 4.52 0.63 -7.86
N LYS A 94 4.05 -0.05 -8.92
CA LYS A 94 4.84 -0.22 -10.15
C LYS A 94 5.24 1.13 -10.75
N GLY A 95 4.28 2.07 -10.84
CA GLY A 95 4.54 3.42 -11.33
C GLY A 95 5.47 4.25 -10.43
N LEU A 96 5.55 3.96 -9.13
CA LEU A 96 6.55 4.56 -8.23
C LEU A 96 7.96 4.04 -8.54
N LYS A 97 8.10 2.73 -8.77
CA LYS A 97 9.39 2.08 -9.11
C LYS A 97 9.95 2.57 -10.44
N ASP A 98 9.08 2.82 -11.42
CA ASP A 98 9.49 3.38 -12.73
C ASP A 98 9.97 4.84 -12.66
N LYS A 99 9.64 5.55 -11.57
CA LYS A 99 10.08 6.93 -11.30
C LYS A 99 11.34 7.01 -10.43
N ALA A 100 11.92 5.89 -10.00
CA ALA A 100 13.21 5.90 -9.32
C ALA A 100 14.23 6.61 -10.22
N PRO A 101 15.08 7.52 -9.69
CA PRO A 101 16.10 8.16 -10.50
C PRO A 101 17.01 7.06 -11.04
N THR A 102 16.88 6.76 -12.33
CA THR A 102 17.98 6.17 -13.07
C THR A 102 19.20 7.05 -12.76
N PRO A 103 20.36 6.50 -12.39
CA PRO A 103 21.59 7.27 -12.38
C PRO A 103 21.81 7.73 -13.83
N GLN A 104 21.28 8.90 -14.17
CA GLN A 104 21.51 9.55 -15.43
C GLN A 104 22.96 10.01 -15.37
N VAL A 105 23.88 9.10 -15.66
CA VAL A 105 25.26 9.45 -15.97
C VAL A 105 25.18 10.24 -17.27
N PHE A 106 25.05 11.56 -17.16
CA PHE A 106 25.32 12.46 -18.26
C PHE A 106 26.82 12.35 -18.56
N THR A 107 27.20 11.41 -19.43
CA THR A 107 28.50 11.49 -20.09
C THR A 107 28.46 12.67 -21.04
N ILE A 108 28.98 13.81 -20.59
CA ILE A 108 29.32 14.94 -21.47
C ILE A 108 30.51 14.47 -22.30
N GLN A 109 30.27 14.09 -23.55
CA GLN A 109 31.35 13.94 -24.53
C GLN A 109 31.87 15.34 -24.88
N LYS A 110 33.03 15.68 -24.33
CA LYS A 110 33.82 16.85 -24.72
C LYS A 110 34.47 16.59 -26.08
N GLY A 111 34.05 17.31 -27.11
CA GLY A 111 34.77 17.47 -28.37
C GLY A 111 33.94 18.31 -29.34
N ARG A 112 34.48 19.24 -30.13
CA ARG A 112 35.83 19.76 -30.36
C ARG A 112 35.63 21.16 -30.94
N ASP A 113 36.52 22.09 -30.62
CA ASP A 113 36.61 23.41 -31.23
C ASP A 113 36.76 23.32 -32.77
N SER A 114 35.98 24.11 -33.50
CA SER A 114 36.30 24.47 -34.88
C SER A 114 36.21 25.99 -35.04
N LYS A 115 37.39 26.62 -35.08
CA LYS A 115 37.60 28.04 -35.44
C LYS A 115 37.04 28.33 -36.83
N PRO A 116 36.51 29.54 -37.10
CA PRO A 116 36.38 30.04 -38.46
C PRO A 116 37.66 30.80 -38.87
N LYS A 117 38.08 30.63 -40.12
CA LYS A 117 39.01 31.49 -40.89
C LYS A 117 38.81 31.23 -42.39
N PRO A 118 39.22 32.12 -43.30
CA PRO A 118 39.71 33.50 -43.11
C PRO A 118 38.65 34.56 -43.41
#